data_AF-A0A2H9LF21-F1
#
_entry.id   AF-A0A2H9LF21-F1
#
_cell.length_a   1.000
_cell.length_b   1.000
_cell.length_c   1.000
_cell.angle_alpha   90.00
_cell.angle_beta   90.00
_cell.angle_gamma   90.00
#
_symmetry.space_group_name_H-M   'P 1'
#
loop_
_entity.id
_entity.type
_entity.pdbx_description
1 polymer ?
#
loop_
_entity_poly.entity_id
_entity_poly.type
_entity_poly.pdbx_seq_one_letter_code
_entity_poly.pdbx_strand_id
1 'polypeptide(L)'
;SIPKIVLMVWIFYALPITGINIPAFETATIALILVATAFVSEIVRSGIEAIPKGQIESAKILGYTKIQVIRYIILPQVFMRNMPQIINEFATIMKDTTLAVIIGVNELLHNISNAAVLSYRPLELYTILGILFLAIILPITILSKKLEFKERIKKRFVRT
;
A
#
# COMPACT_ATOMS: atom_id res chain seq x y z
N SER A 1 13.69 -5.23 -0.91
CA SER A 1 12.67 -4.40 -1.59
C SER A 1 13.37 -3.47 -2.56
N ILE A 2 12.82 -3.26 -3.75
CA ILE A 2 13.35 -2.26 -4.69
C ILE A 2 12.97 -0.87 -4.17
N PRO A 3 13.91 0.09 -4.04
CA PRO A 3 13.59 1.43 -3.59
C PRO A 3 12.69 2.17 -4.60
N LYS A 4 11.52 2.67 -4.16
CA LYS A 4 10.52 3.38 -4.99
C LYS A 4 11.13 4.57 -5.73
N ILE A 5 11.95 5.35 -5.02
CA ILE A 5 12.71 6.49 -5.55
C ILE A 5 13.65 6.09 -6.71
N VAL A 6 14.37 4.98 -6.56
CA VAL A 6 15.30 4.49 -7.59
C VAL A 6 14.51 4.11 -8.83
N LEU A 7 13.39 3.41 -8.67
CA LEU A 7 12.52 3.03 -9.78
C LEU A 7 11.96 4.26 -10.52
N MET A 8 11.50 5.29 -9.79
CA MET A 8 11.03 6.56 -10.38
C MET A 8 12.13 7.24 -11.20
N VAL A 9 13.33 7.39 -10.63
CA VAL A 9 14.47 8.05 -11.29
C VAL A 9 14.88 7.28 -12.55
N TRP A 10 14.95 5.95 -12.49
CA TRP A 10 15.33 5.13 -13.64
C TRP A 10 14.29 5.19 -14.76
N ILE A 11 13.00 5.08 -14.44
CA ILE A 11 11.96 5.19 -15.47
C ILE A 11 11.96 6.60 -16.07
N PHE A 12 12.10 7.65 -15.25
CA PHE A 12 12.00 9.02 -15.76
C PHE A 12 13.22 9.46 -16.57
N TYR A 13 14.44 9.12 -16.13
CA TYR A 13 15.67 9.62 -16.76
C TYR A 13 16.32 8.61 -17.72
N ALA A 14 16.21 7.30 -17.49
CA ALA A 14 16.88 6.30 -18.33
C ALA A 14 16.02 5.83 -19.50
N LEU A 15 14.69 5.72 -19.34
CA LEU A 15 13.78 5.28 -20.39
C LEU A 15 13.80 6.19 -21.64
N PRO A 16 13.90 7.54 -21.52
CA PRO A 16 14.05 8.43 -22.68
C PRO A 16 15.21 8.10 -23.63
N ILE A 17 16.27 7.45 -23.15
CA ILE A 17 17.40 7.00 -23.98
C ILE A 17 16.95 6.01 -25.07
N THR A 18 15.85 5.29 -24.83
CA THR A 18 15.23 4.35 -25.78
C THR A 18 14.21 5.00 -26.72
N GLY A 19 13.98 6.32 -26.60
CA GLY A 19 12.97 7.08 -27.35
C GLY A 19 11.58 7.10 -26.69
N ILE A 20 11.40 6.42 -25.56
CA ILE A 20 10.13 6.41 -24.81
C ILE A 20 10.17 7.49 -23.74
N ASN A 21 9.31 8.51 -23.89
CA ASN A 21 9.17 9.60 -22.93
C ASN A 21 7.84 9.45 -22.19
N ILE A 22 7.90 9.31 -20.87
CA ILE A 22 6.72 9.24 -20.00
C ILE A 22 6.73 10.51 -19.13
N PRO A 23 5.60 11.24 -19.03
CA PRO A 23 5.59 12.42 -18.17
C PRO A 23 5.75 12.04 -16.69
N ALA A 24 6.13 13.04 -15.87
CA ALA A 24 6.57 12.80 -14.49
C ALA A 24 5.47 12.17 -13.62
N PHE A 25 4.22 12.62 -13.78
CA PHE A 25 3.09 12.13 -13.01
C PHE A 25 2.81 10.65 -13.29
N GLU A 26 2.79 10.25 -14.56
CA GLU A 26 2.61 8.88 -15.01
C GLU A 26 3.78 8.00 -14.58
N THR A 27 5.01 8.53 -14.63
CA THR A 27 6.21 7.82 -14.15
C THR A 27 6.12 7.51 -12.65
N ALA A 28 5.77 8.51 -11.83
CA ALA A 28 5.55 8.30 -10.40
C ALA A 28 4.43 7.28 -10.14
N THR A 29 3.32 7.41 -10.88
CA THR A 29 2.17 6.50 -10.78
C THR A 29 2.56 5.05 -11.10
N ILE A 30 3.24 4.81 -12.21
CA ILE A 30 3.70 3.48 -12.62
C ILE A 30 4.67 2.90 -11.59
N ALA A 31 5.65 3.69 -11.13
CA ALA A 31 6.62 3.23 -10.14
C ALA A 31 5.95 2.83 -8.81
N LEU A 32 5.00 3.63 -8.33
CA LEU A 32 4.24 3.33 -7.11
C LEU A 32 3.36 2.09 -7.29
N ILE A 33 2.64 1.97 -8.41
CA ILE A 33 1.79 0.81 -8.72
C ILE A 33 2.63 -0.46 -8.75
N LEU A 34 3.75 -0.48 -9.45
CA LEU A 34 4.60 -1.68 -9.57
C LEU A 34 5.05 -2.19 -8.20
N VAL A 35 5.51 -1.29 -7.33
CA VAL A 35 5.96 -1.68 -6.00
C VAL A 35 4.78 -2.07 -5.10
N ALA A 36 3.68 -1.32 -5.16
CA ALA A 36 2.47 -1.61 -4.38
C ALA A 36 1.87 -2.96 -4.76
N THR A 37 1.75 -3.28 -6.05
CA THR A 37 1.21 -4.55 -6.52
C THR A 37 2.08 -5.72 -6.09
N ALA A 38 3.41 -5.59 -6.14
CA ALA A 38 4.31 -6.62 -5.64
C ALA A 38 4.09 -6.88 -4.14
N PHE A 39 3.94 -5.83 -3.34
CA PHE A 39 3.71 -5.96 -1.90
C PHE A 39 2.32 -6.53 -1.58
N VAL A 40 1.28 -6.04 -2.24
CA VAL A 40 -0.10 -6.55 -2.08
C VAL A 40 -0.22 -8.00 -2.54
N SER A 41 0.50 -8.41 -3.59
CA SER A 41 0.58 -9.81 -4.02
C SER A 41 1.14 -10.71 -2.91
N GLU A 42 2.21 -10.28 -2.24
CA GLU A 42 2.78 -11.02 -1.11
C GLU A 42 1.85 -11.07 0.11
N ILE A 43 1.10 -9.99 0.38
CA ILE A 43 0.05 -9.99 1.40
C ILE A 43 -1.01 -11.04 1.06
N VAL A 44 -1.50 -11.06 -0.17
CA VAL A 44 -2.52 -12.02 -0.62
C VAL A 44 -1.99 -13.46 -0.55
N ARG A 45 -0.77 -13.71 -1.04
CA ARG A 45 -0.11 -15.03 -0.98
C ARG A 45 0.00 -15.52 0.47
N SER A 46 0.52 -14.68 1.36
CA SER A 46 0.66 -14.99 2.78
C SER A 46 -0.70 -15.23 3.46
N GLY A 47 -1.74 -14.53 3.01
CA GLY A 47 -3.11 -14.73 3.47
C GLY A 47 -3.66 -16.10 3.08
N ILE A 48 -3.43 -16.53 1.85
CA ILE A 48 -3.84 -17.84 1.32
C ILE A 48 -3.10 -18.98 2.04
N GLU A 49 -1.77 -18.87 2.16
CA GLU A 49 -0.93 -19.91 2.76
C GLU A 49 -1.26 -20.20 4.21
N ALA A 50 -1.82 -19.22 4.90
CA ALA A 50 -2.13 -19.36 6.30
C ALA A 50 -3.57 -19.79 6.58
N ILE A 51 -4.30 -20.26 5.56
CA ILE A 51 -5.54 -21.04 5.71
C ILE A 51 -5.17 -22.48 6.09
N PRO A 52 -5.79 -23.08 7.13
CA PRO A 52 -5.55 -24.47 7.50
C PRO A 52 -5.90 -25.43 6.35
N LYS A 53 -4.99 -26.36 6.02
CA LYS A 53 -5.22 -27.38 4.98
C LYS A 53 -6.49 -28.20 5.24
N GLY A 54 -6.77 -28.53 6.50
CA GLY A 54 -7.98 -29.26 6.91
C GLY A 54 -9.28 -28.57 6.48
N GLN A 55 -9.34 -27.24 6.42
CA GLN A 55 -10.52 -26.53 5.95
C GLN A 55 -10.78 -26.77 4.45
N ILE A 56 -9.71 -26.86 3.67
CA ILE A 56 -9.76 -27.14 2.24
C ILE A 56 -10.12 -28.63 2.01
N GLU A 57 -9.55 -29.53 2.81
CA GLU A 57 -9.84 -30.96 2.75
C GLU A 57 -11.29 -31.27 3.14
N SER A 58 -11.79 -30.71 4.23
CA SER A 58 -13.19 -30.85 4.65
C SER A 58 -14.17 -30.33 3.60
N ALA A 59 -13.86 -29.19 2.96
CA ALA A 59 -14.71 -28.66 1.90
C ALA A 59 -14.80 -29.62 0.70
N LYS A 60 -13.68 -30.26 0.32
CA LYS A 60 -13.66 -31.28 -0.74
C LYS A 60 -14.48 -32.51 -0.34
N ILE A 61 -14.41 -32.97 0.91
CA ILE A 61 -15.21 -34.10 1.42
C ILE A 61 -16.72 -33.78 1.35
N LEU A 62 -17.10 -32.53 1.62
CA LEU A 62 -18.48 -32.03 1.50
C LEU A 62 -18.94 -31.83 0.04
N GLY A 63 -18.15 -32.23 -0.95
CA GLY A 63 -18.52 -32.16 -2.36
C GLY A 63 -18.34 -30.78 -3.00
N TYR A 64 -17.64 -29.84 -2.36
CA TYR A 64 -17.35 -28.53 -2.98
C TYR A 64 -16.38 -28.68 -4.15
N THR A 65 -16.72 -28.06 -5.27
CA THR A 65 -15.79 -27.88 -6.40
C THR A 65 -14.69 -26.88 -6.06
N LYS A 66 -13.55 -26.94 -6.77
CA LYS A 66 -12.41 -26.03 -6.56
C LYS A 66 -12.82 -24.54 -6.59
N ILE A 67 -13.70 -24.17 -7.52
CA ILE A 67 -14.18 -22.80 -7.67
C ILE A 67 -15.04 -22.38 -6.47
N GLN A 68 -15.90 -23.28 -5.97
CA GLN A 68 -16.69 -23.01 -4.77
C GLN A 68 -15.81 -22.87 -3.52
N VAL A 69 -14.78 -23.71 -3.37
CA VAL A 69 -13.79 -23.57 -2.28
C VAL A 69 -13.10 -22.21 -2.36
N ILE A 70 -12.65 -21.78 -3.54
CA ILE A 70 -12.01 -20.49 -3.72
C ILE A 70 -12.98 -19.35 -3.36
N ARG A 71 -14.18 -19.35 -3.95
CA ARG A 71 -15.14 -18.26 -3.84
C ARG A 71 -15.75 -18.10 -2.45
N TYR A 72 -16.13 -19.22 -1.82
CA TYR A 72 -16.92 -19.19 -0.58
C TYR A 72 -16.08 -19.39 0.68
N ILE A 73 -14.87 -19.98 0.56
CA ILE A 73 -14.03 -20.30 1.71
C ILE A 73 -12.77 -19.44 1.67
N ILE A 74 -11.96 -19.55 0.63
CA ILE A 74 -10.64 -18.91 0.60
C ILE A 74 -10.76 -17.39 0.49
N LEU A 75 -11.42 -16.87 -0.55
CA LEU A 75 -11.45 -15.44 -0.84
C LEU A 75 -11.99 -14.59 0.33
N PRO A 76 -13.14 -14.91 0.95
CA PRO A 76 -13.66 -14.10 2.05
C PRO A 76 -12.72 -14.08 3.27
N GLN A 77 -12.06 -15.21 3.57
CA GLN A 77 -11.13 -15.30 4.69
C GLN A 77 -9.83 -14.56 4.44
N VAL A 78 -9.25 -14.70 3.23
CA VAL A 78 -8.04 -13.97 2.83
C VAL A 78 -8.30 -12.48 2.89
N PHE A 79 -9.41 -12.02 2.33
CA PHE A 79 -9.78 -10.60 2.29
C PHE A 79 -9.92 -10.00 3.69
N MET A 80 -10.72 -10.63 4.56
CA MET A 80 -10.94 -10.14 5.92
C MET A 80 -9.65 -10.13 6.74
N ARG A 81 -8.85 -11.18 6.61
CA ARG A 81 -7.60 -11.33 7.36
C ARG A 81 -6.55 -10.33 6.92
N ASN A 82 -6.46 -10.05 5.62
CA ASN A 82 -5.42 -9.21 5.04
C ASN A 82 -5.77 -7.72 5.05
N MET A 83 -7.04 -7.38 5.33
CA MET A 83 -7.53 -6.01 5.35
C MET A 83 -6.66 -5.04 6.19
N PRO A 84 -6.21 -5.40 7.41
CA PRO A 84 -5.34 -4.52 8.19
C PRO A 84 -4.01 -4.23 7.48
N GLN A 85 -3.35 -5.24 6.91
CA GLN A 85 -2.09 -5.01 6.18
C GLN A 85 -2.31 -4.16 4.92
N ILE A 86 -3.40 -4.37 4.20
CA ILE A 86 -3.74 -3.59 3.00
C ILE A 86 -3.95 -2.11 3.37
N ILE A 87 -4.65 -1.81 4.47
CA ILE A 87 -4.87 -0.43 4.93
C ILE A 87 -3.54 0.22 5.37
N ASN A 88 -2.65 -0.54 6.01
CA ASN A 88 -1.33 -0.06 6.36
C ASN A 88 -0.46 0.22 5.12
N GLU A 89 -0.52 -0.64 4.10
CA GLU A 89 0.17 -0.38 2.84
C GLU A 89 -0.38 0.85 2.13
N PHE A 90 -1.71 1.04 2.14
CA PHE A 90 -2.32 2.25 1.62
C PHE A 90 -1.79 3.52 2.31
N ALA A 91 -1.69 3.53 3.64
CA ALA A 91 -1.09 4.63 4.39
C ALA A 91 0.39 4.86 4.03
N THR A 92 1.11 3.79 3.67
CA THR A 92 2.50 3.85 3.22
C THR A 92 2.61 4.48 1.85
N ILE A 93 1.81 4.02 0.88
CA ILE A 93 1.76 4.59 -0.47
C ILE A 93 1.42 6.09 -0.42
N MET A 94 0.45 6.48 0.42
CA MET A 94 0.10 7.90 0.62
C MET A 94 1.31 8.76 1.01
N LYS A 95 2.20 8.28 1.89
CA LYS A 95 3.44 8.99 2.23
C LYS A 95 4.42 9.00 1.06
N ASP A 96 4.55 7.87 0.37
CA ASP A 96 5.53 7.71 -0.71
C ASP A 96 5.21 8.51 -1.97
N THR A 97 3.96 9.00 -2.12
CA THR A 97 3.61 9.96 -3.18
C THR A 97 4.51 11.20 -3.16
N THR A 98 4.99 11.62 -1.98
CA THR A 98 5.90 12.75 -1.82
C THR A 98 7.25 12.55 -2.50
N LEU A 99 7.68 11.30 -2.72
CA LEU A 99 8.91 11.00 -3.45
C LEU A 99 8.86 11.47 -4.91
N ALA A 100 7.67 11.66 -5.47
CA ALA A 100 7.47 12.13 -6.83
C ALA A 100 8.01 13.55 -7.06
N VAL A 101 8.23 14.34 -5.99
CA VAL A 101 8.84 15.68 -6.07
C VAL A 101 10.22 15.65 -6.74
N ILE A 102 10.95 14.54 -6.61
CA ILE A 102 12.32 14.37 -7.13
C ILE A 102 12.37 14.36 -8.66
N ILE A 103 11.29 13.91 -9.30
CA ILE A 103 11.13 13.94 -10.76
C ILE A 103 10.24 15.11 -11.22
N GLY A 104 10.00 16.09 -10.34
CA GLY A 104 9.30 17.32 -10.68
C GLY A 104 7.78 17.21 -10.76
N VAL A 105 7.16 16.22 -10.10
CA VAL A 105 5.69 16.18 -10.00
C VAL A 105 5.19 17.31 -9.10
N ASN A 106 4.26 18.10 -9.62
CA ASN A 106 3.57 19.15 -8.87
C ASN A 106 2.55 18.55 -7.89
N GLU A 107 3.01 18.11 -6.72
CA GLU A 107 2.16 17.64 -5.62
C GLU A 107 2.26 18.55 -4.38
N LEU A 108 1.70 18.12 -3.25
CA LEU A 108 1.59 18.94 -2.05
C LEU A 108 2.96 19.34 -1.49
N LEU A 109 3.90 18.41 -1.37
CA LEU A 109 5.26 18.70 -0.91
C LEU A 109 5.97 19.64 -1.90
N HIS A 110 5.84 19.44 -3.22
CA HIS A 110 6.39 20.34 -4.23
C HIS A 110 5.92 21.80 -4.04
N ASN A 111 4.61 21.99 -3.89
CA ASN A 111 4.03 23.33 -3.69
C ASN A 111 4.48 23.98 -2.38
N ILE A 112 4.57 23.20 -1.31
CA ILE A 112 5.08 23.66 -0.01
C ILE A 112 6.57 24.02 -0.10
N SER A 113 7.38 23.22 -0.78
CA SER A 113 8.79 23.50 -1.01
C SER A 113 8.99 24.80 -1.79
N ASN A 114 8.19 25.04 -2.83
CA ASN A 114 8.23 26.29 -3.59
C ASN A 114 7.82 27.50 -2.72
N ALA A 115 6.73 27.37 -1.95
CA ALA A 115 6.30 28.42 -1.03
C ALA A 115 7.34 28.70 0.07
N ALA A 116 8.04 27.66 0.54
CA ALA A 116 9.08 27.78 1.55
C ALA A 116 10.28 28.58 1.07
N VAL A 117 10.68 28.37 -0.19
CA VAL A 117 11.75 29.15 -0.81
C VAL A 117 11.32 30.60 -1.02
N LEU A 118 10.11 30.84 -1.53
CA LEU A 118 9.61 32.19 -1.81
C LEU A 118 9.39 33.04 -0.55
N SER A 119 8.91 32.42 0.52
CA SER A 119 8.61 33.10 1.78
C SER A 119 9.79 33.15 2.76
N TYR A 120 10.89 32.44 2.47
CA TYR A 120 12.01 32.23 3.38
C TYR A 120 11.61 31.67 4.76
N ARG A 121 10.49 30.92 4.84
CA ARG A 121 9.94 30.33 6.07
C ARG A 121 9.81 28.80 5.98
N PRO A 122 10.91 28.07 5.76
CA PRO A 122 10.84 26.61 5.56
C PRO A 122 10.33 25.86 6.79
N LEU A 123 10.75 26.25 8.00
CA LEU A 123 10.35 25.55 9.22
C LEU A 123 8.82 25.53 9.40
N GLU A 124 8.16 26.67 9.19
CA GLU A 124 6.71 26.78 9.39
C GLU A 124 5.94 25.98 8.33
N LEU A 125 6.33 26.11 7.07
CA LEU A 125 5.62 25.48 5.96
C LEU A 125 5.79 23.96 5.94
N TYR A 126 6.99 23.44 6.24
CA TYR A 126 7.18 21.99 6.40
C TYR A 126 6.52 21.45 7.67
N THR A 127 6.39 22.26 8.74
CA THR A 127 5.63 21.86 9.94
C THR A 127 4.15 21.71 9.60
N ILE A 128 3.56 22.66 8.87
CA ILE A 128 2.17 22.57 8.40
C ILE A 128 1.97 21.34 7.52
N LEU A 129 2.89 21.08 6.58
CA LEU A 129 2.87 19.88 5.76
C LEU A 129 2.88 18.60 6.60
N GLY A 130 3.77 18.52 7.59
CA GLY A 130 3.85 17.40 8.52
C GLY A 130 2.54 17.18 9.28
N ILE A 131 1.92 18.26 9.77
CA ILE A 131 0.62 18.22 10.46
C ILE A 131 -0.48 17.73 9.51
N LEU A 132 -0.51 18.19 8.25
CA LEU A 132 -1.49 17.75 7.26
C LEU A 132 -1.35 16.26 6.96
N PHE A 133 -0.13 15.78 6.70
CA PHE A 133 0.11 14.35 6.50
C PHE A 133 -0.27 13.55 7.74
N LEU A 134 0.07 14.02 8.93
CA LEU A 134 -0.30 13.39 10.19
C LEU A 134 -1.83 13.31 10.37
N ALA A 135 -2.55 14.39 10.07
CA ALA A 135 -4.01 14.44 10.14
C ALA A 135 -4.69 13.46 9.18
N ILE A 136 -4.07 13.18 8.02
CA ILE A 136 -4.59 12.21 7.04
C ILE A 136 -4.20 10.77 7.41
N ILE A 137 -2.94 10.54 7.78
CA ILE A 137 -2.36 9.20 7.96
C ILE A 137 -2.73 8.60 9.31
N LEU A 138 -2.84 9.40 10.38
CA LEU A 138 -3.16 8.87 11.71
C LEU A 138 -4.52 8.17 11.75
N PRO A 139 -5.64 8.73 11.24
CA PRO A 139 -6.93 8.05 11.23
C PRO A 139 -6.86 6.69 10.51
N ILE A 140 -6.18 6.63 9.36
CA ILE A 140 -6.01 5.40 8.57
C ILE A 140 -5.21 4.36 9.36
N THR A 141 -4.13 4.77 10.01
CA THR A 141 -3.28 3.89 10.82
C THR A 141 -4.04 3.37 12.05
N ILE A 142 -4.84 4.21 12.70
CA ILE A 142 -5.70 3.82 13.84
C ILE A 142 -6.75 2.82 13.38
N LEU A 143 -7.38 3.04 12.22
CA LEU A 143 -8.35 2.10 11.64
C LEU A 143 -7.71 0.73 11.39
N SER A 144 -6.51 0.70 10.80
CA SER A 144 -5.73 -0.52 10.60
C SER A 144 -5.51 -1.28 11.93
N LYS A 145 -5.06 -0.58 12.99
CA LYS A 145 -4.81 -1.18 14.30
C LYS A 145 -6.08 -1.75 14.94
N LYS A 146 -7.22 -1.05 14.81
CA LYS A 146 -8.51 -1.52 15.34
C LYS A 146 -8.95 -2.82 14.64
N LEU A 147 -8.77 -2.92 13.33
CA LEU A 147 -9.07 -4.12 12.57
C LEU A 147 -8.15 -5.29 12.93
N GLU A 148 -6.85 -5.02 13.11
CA GLU A 148 -5.88 -6.01 13.57
C GLU A 148 -6.24 -6.59 14.95
N PHE A 149 -6.65 -5.73 15.89
CA PHE A 149 -7.06 -6.15 17.23
C PHE A 149 -8.29 -7.06 17.20
N LYS A 150 -9.31 -6.71 16.40
CA LYS A 150 -10.51 -7.52 16.22
C LYS A 150 -10.19 -8.91 15.67
N GLU A 151 -9.31 -9.00 14.67
CA GLU A 151 -8.86 -10.26 14.09
C GLU A 151 -8.05 -11.11 15.10
N ARG A 152 -7.20 -10.48 15.92
CA ARG A 152 -6.44 -11.18 16.97
C ARG A 152 -7.33 -11.78 18.05
N ILE A 153 -8.37 -11.06 18.50
CA ILE A 153 -9.33 -11.58 19.49
C ILE A 153 -10.08 -12.79 18.94
N LYS A 154 -10.59 -12.71 17.70
CA LYS A 154 -11.32 -13.81 17.06
C LYS A 154 -10.48 -15.09 16.99
N LYS A 155 -9.19 -14.98 16.69
CA LYS A 155 -8.26 -16.13 16.67
C LYS A 155 -8.01 -16.74 18.06
N ARG A 156 -8.07 -15.93 19.13
CA ARG A 156 -7.80 -16.39 20.50
C ARG A 156 -8.97 -17.21 21.05
N PHE A 157 -10.20 -16.82 20.75
CA PHE A 157 -11.42 -17.53 21.15
C PHE A 157 -11.64 -18.87 20.42
N VAL A 158 -11.10 -19.05 19.20
CA VAL A 158 -11.25 -20.30 18.43
C VAL A 158 -10.25 -21.39 18.86
N ARG A 159 -9.26 -21.05 19.71
CA ARG A 159 -8.23 -21.99 20.21
C ARG A 159 -8.49 -22.50 21.63
N THR A 160 -9.54 -22.04 22.29
CA THR A 160 -10.05 -22.51 23.59
C THR A 160 -11.34 -23.26 23.37
#